data_AF-A0A9E4WZQ8-F1
#
_entry.id   AF-A0A9E4WZQ8-F1
#
_cell.length_a   1.000
_cell.length_b   1.000
_cell.length_c   1.000
_cell.angle_alpha   90.00
_cell.angle_beta   90.00
_cell.angle_gamma   90.00
#
_symmetry.space_group_name_H-M   'P 1'
#
loop_
_entity.id
_entity.type
_entity.pdbx_description
1 polymer ?
#
loop_
_entity_poly.entity_id
_entity_poly.type
_entity_poly.pdbx_seq_one_letter_code
_entity_poly.pdbx_strand_id
1 'polypeptide(L)'
;ELLGLSSSLGMSTLVEVHNETELQVALDAGAEIVGINNRDLRTFNTDLAVTEGLATQVPKGKIVVSESGISRPEHLRRLAGLGVSAVLVGEALLTSDDVAAKVRELSGQAVPSVGP
;
A
#
# COMPACT_ATOMS: atom_id res chain seq x y z
N GLU A 1 -18.56 4.69 -12.38
CA GLU A 1 -19.19 5.97 -11.98
C GLU A 1 -18.33 6.75 -10.99
N LEU A 2 -18.04 6.22 -9.79
CA LEU A 2 -17.26 6.93 -8.76
C LEU A 2 -15.85 7.36 -9.22
N LEU A 3 -15.16 6.55 -10.01
CA LEU A 3 -13.87 6.93 -10.60
C LEU A 3 -13.97 8.17 -11.48
N GLY A 4 -15.00 8.23 -12.34
CA GLY A 4 -15.24 9.36 -13.23
C GLY A 4 -15.61 10.63 -12.45
N LEU A 5 -16.44 10.50 -11.41
CA LEU A 5 -16.79 11.63 -10.54
C LEU A 5 -15.57 12.14 -9.76
N SER A 6 -14.76 11.25 -9.20
CA SER A 6 -13.53 11.62 -8.49
C SER A 6 -12.58 12.40 -9.41
N SER A 7 -12.38 11.89 -10.63
CA SER A 7 -11.56 12.56 -11.64
C SER A 7 -12.12 13.93 -12.06
N SER A 8 -13.44 14.06 -12.27
CA SER A 8 -14.05 15.35 -12.64
C SER A 8 -13.97 16.40 -11.53
N LEU A 9 -13.79 15.96 -10.29
CA LEU A 9 -13.53 16.80 -9.12
C LEU A 9 -12.04 17.06 -8.87
N GLY A 10 -11.15 16.54 -9.73
CA GLY A 10 -9.70 16.71 -9.60
C GLY A 10 -9.06 15.86 -8.49
N MET A 11 -9.75 14.83 -8.01
CA MET A 11 -9.23 13.89 -7.01
C MET A 11 -8.55 12.69 -7.69
N SER A 12 -7.60 12.10 -6.97
CA SER A 12 -7.04 10.78 -7.30
C SER A 12 -7.78 9.71 -6.49
N THR A 13 -8.03 8.55 -7.10
CA THR A 13 -8.72 7.43 -6.42
C THR A 13 -7.77 6.28 -6.23
N LEU A 14 -7.55 5.89 -4.98
CA LEU A 14 -6.96 4.61 -4.60
C LEU A 14 -8.06 3.54 -4.64
N VAL A 15 -7.99 2.60 -5.59
CA VAL A 15 -8.97 1.51 -5.70
C VAL A 15 -8.43 0.29 -4.99
N GLU A 16 -9.06 -0.03 -3.86
CA GLU A 16 -8.66 -1.15 -3.00
C GLU A 16 -9.18 -2.50 -3.53
N VAL A 17 -8.31 -3.51 -3.52
CA VAL A 17 -8.59 -4.89 -3.96
C VAL A 17 -7.94 -5.92 -3.03
N HIS A 18 -8.53 -7.11 -2.96
CA HIS A 18 -8.09 -8.20 -2.09
C HIS A 18 -7.77 -9.50 -2.85
N ASN A 19 -8.20 -9.62 -4.11
CA ASN A 19 -8.04 -10.83 -4.91
C ASN A 19 -7.99 -10.50 -6.41
N GLU A 20 -7.71 -11.52 -7.22
CA GLU A 20 -7.53 -11.39 -8.67
C GLU A 20 -8.80 -10.90 -9.38
N THR A 21 -9.98 -11.36 -8.94
CA THR A 21 -11.26 -10.94 -9.51
C THR A 21 -11.49 -9.45 -9.28
N GLU A 22 -11.26 -8.96 -8.06
CA GLU A 22 -11.37 -7.54 -7.72
C GLU A 22 -10.34 -6.71 -8.48
N LEU A 23 -9.11 -7.22 -8.61
CA LEU A 23 -8.07 -6.58 -9.42
C LEU A 23 -8.52 -6.40 -10.87
N GLN A 24 -9.07 -7.45 -11.49
CA GLN A 24 -9.55 -7.35 -12.88
C GLN A 24 -10.66 -6.31 -13.01
N VAL A 25 -11.62 -6.28 -12.09
CA VAL A 25 -12.69 -5.27 -12.07
C VAL A 25 -12.12 -3.86 -11.93
N ALA A 26 -11.14 -3.65 -11.05
CA ALA A 26 -10.48 -2.36 -10.88
C ALA A 26 -9.74 -1.91 -12.15
N LEU A 27 -9.04 -2.83 -12.82
CA LEU A 27 -8.34 -2.56 -14.08
C LEU A 27 -9.31 -2.23 -15.21
N ASP A 28 -10.38 -3.01 -15.36
CA ASP A 28 -11.43 -2.79 -16.37
C ASP A 28 -12.16 -1.45 -16.15
N ALA A 29 -12.31 -1.05 -14.89
CA ALA A 29 -12.88 0.25 -14.52
C ALA A 29 -11.93 1.44 -14.78
N GLY A 30 -10.68 1.19 -15.16
CA GLY A 30 -9.68 2.22 -15.46
C GLY A 30 -8.97 2.78 -14.23
N ALA A 31 -8.81 1.99 -13.16
CA ALA A 31 -8.06 2.42 -11.98
C ALA A 31 -6.58 2.67 -12.30
N GLU A 32 -6.08 3.85 -11.93
CA GLU A 32 -4.66 4.22 -12.11
C GLU A 32 -3.81 3.98 -10.85
N ILE A 33 -4.46 4.02 -9.68
CA ILE A 33 -3.84 3.70 -8.39
C ILE A 33 -4.59 2.50 -7.80
N VAL A 34 -3.87 1.39 -7.63
CA VAL A 34 -4.41 0.14 -7.09
C VAL A 34 -3.84 -0.08 -5.69
N GLY A 35 -4.74 -0.17 -4.73
CA GLY A 35 -4.43 -0.53 -3.35
C GLY A 35 -4.64 -2.01 -3.15
N ILE A 36 -3.60 -2.75 -2.76
CA ILE A 36 -3.72 -4.18 -2.43
C ILE A 36 -3.75 -4.30 -0.91
N ASN A 37 -4.92 -4.66 -0.38
CA ASN A 37 -5.10 -4.82 1.05
C ASN A 37 -4.75 -6.24 1.49
N ASN A 38 -3.68 -6.36 2.27
CA ASN A 38 -3.21 -7.64 2.79
C ASN A 38 -4.10 -8.20 3.89
N ARG A 39 -5.08 -7.43 4.40
CA ARG A 39 -5.99 -7.86 5.45
C ARG A 39 -7.30 -8.36 4.86
N ASP A 40 -7.63 -9.61 5.14
CA ASP A 40 -8.97 -10.12 4.90
C ASP A 40 -9.94 -9.51 5.92
N LEU A 41 -10.91 -8.73 5.46
CA LEU A 41 -11.88 -8.03 6.32
C LEU A 41 -12.92 -8.96 6.97
N ARG A 42 -13.01 -10.24 6.53
CA ARG A 42 -13.90 -11.24 7.12
C ARG A 42 -13.22 -11.99 8.27
N THR A 43 -11.93 -12.27 8.13
CA THR A 43 -11.16 -13.07 9.10
C THR A 43 -10.19 -12.24 9.95
N PHE A 44 -9.93 -10.99 9.54
CA PHE A 44 -8.91 -10.08 10.07
C PHE A 44 -7.46 -10.58 9.95
N ASN A 45 -7.25 -11.71 9.29
CA ASN A 45 -5.92 -12.23 8.99
C ASN A 45 -5.22 -11.29 8.01
N THR A 46 -3.93 -11.08 8.24
CA THR A 46 -3.10 -10.21 7.39
C THR A 46 -1.93 -10.99 6.82
N ASP A 47 -1.78 -11.00 5.50
CA ASP A 47 -0.69 -11.70 4.82
C ASP A 47 -0.16 -10.88 3.63
N LEU A 48 1.12 -10.52 3.69
CA LEU A 48 1.81 -9.79 2.61
C LEU A 48 1.90 -10.62 1.31
N ALA A 49 1.70 -11.94 1.37
CA ALA A 49 1.66 -12.79 0.18
C ALA A 49 0.55 -12.38 -0.81
N VAL A 50 -0.52 -11.71 -0.32
CA VAL A 50 -1.57 -11.16 -1.18
C VAL A 50 -0.98 -10.10 -2.12
N THR A 51 -0.23 -9.14 -1.59
CA THR A 51 0.48 -8.16 -2.43
C THR A 51 1.48 -8.85 -3.35
N GLU A 52 2.24 -9.84 -2.86
CA GLU A 52 3.24 -10.53 -3.69
C GLU A 52 2.63 -11.19 -4.93
N GLY A 53 1.46 -11.81 -4.78
CA GLY A 53 0.73 -12.42 -5.89
C GLY A 53 0.12 -11.39 -6.84
N LEU A 54 -0.62 -10.42 -6.31
CA LEU A 54 -1.40 -9.48 -7.11
C LEU A 54 -0.56 -8.40 -7.79
N ALA A 55 0.50 -7.90 -7.14
CA ALA A 55 1.32 -6.82 -7.69
C ALA A 55 1.96 -7.20 -9.04
N THR A 56 2.30 -8.47 -9.23
CA THR A 56 2.88 -8.97 -10.49
C THR A 56 1.89 -9.00 -11.66
N GLN A 57 0.59 -8.96 -11.36
CA GLN A 57 -0.49 -8.96 -12.36
C GLN A 57 -0.90 -7.55 -12.77
N VAL A 58 -0.45 -6.52 -12.04
CA VAL A 58 -0.76 -5.12 -12.36
C VAL A 58 0.06 -4.67 -13.58
N PRO A 59 -0.58 -4.14 -14.64
CA PRO A 59 0.13 -3.61 -15.80
C PRO A 59 1.11 -2.48 -15.43
N LYS A 60 2.24 -2.42 -16.15
CA LYS A 60 3.20 -1.32 -16.02
C LYS A 60 2.52 0.03 -16.29
N GLY A 61 2.93 1.06 -15.55
CA GLY A 61 2.41 2.42 -15.67
C GLY A 61 1.36 2.78 -14.61
N LYS A 62 0.83 1.78 -13.88
CA LYS A 62 -0.06 2.00 -12.73
C LYS A 62 0.73 2.14 -11.43
N ILE A 63 0.14 2.82 -10.45
CA ILE A 63 0.70 2.96 -9.11
C ILE A 63 0.14 1.83 -8.24
N VAL A 64 1.02 1.03 -7.65
CA VAL A 64 0.63 -0.04 -6.72
C VAL A 64 0.94 0.38 -5.29
N VAL A 65 -0.06 0.31 -4.41
CA VAL A 65 0.07 0.60 -2.98
C VAL A 65 -0.20 -0.68 -2.20
N SER A 66 0.74 -1.11 -1.36
CA SER A 66 0.50 -2.24 -0.45
C SER A 66 -0.04 -1.73 0.88
N GLU A 67 -1.12 -2.32 1.37
CA GLU A 67 -1.85 -1.86 2.55
C GLU A 67 -1.97 -2.95 3.61
N SER A 68 -2.01 -2.56 4.89
CA SER A 68 -2.07 -3.45 6.06
C SER A 68 -0.83 -4.36 6.25
N GLY A 69 -0.53 -4.69 7.51
CA GLY A 69 0.51 -5.67 7.86
C GLY A 69 1.96 -5.16 7.75
N ILE A 70 2.16 -3.87 7.53
CA ILE A 70 3.48 -3.26 7.35
C ILE A 70 3.85 -2.51 8.63
N SER A 71 4.87 -2.99 9.34
CA SER A 71 5.24 -2.43 10.64
C SER A 71 6.74 -2.42 10.91
N ARG A 72 7.55 -2.99 9.99
CA ARG A 72 9.00 -3.09 10.13
C ARG A 72 9.71 -3.03 8.78
N PRO A 73 10.98 -2.60 8.72
CA PRO A 73 11.75 -2.48 7.48
C PRO A 73 11.85 -3.77 6.66
N GLU A 74 11.79 -4.94 7.30
CA GLU A 74 11.79 -6.25 6.63
C GLU A 74 10.60 -6.41 5.69
N HIS A 75 9.43 -5.88 6.06
CA HIS A 75 8.24 -5.94 5.23
C HIS A 75 8.41 -5.10 3.96
N LEU A 76 9.07 -3.95 4.07
CA LEU A 76 9.35 -3.08 2.93
C LEU A 76 10.38 -3.72 2.00
N ARG A 77 11.41 -4.36 2.55
CA ARG A 77 12.38 -5.14 1.77
C ARG A 77 11.73 -6.33 1.06
N ARG A 78 10.75 -6.98 1.69
CA ARG A 78 9.97 -8.06 1.08
C ARG A 78 9.14 -7.57 -0.11
N LEU A 79 8.57 -6.36 -0.02
CA LEU A 79 7.79 -5.73 -1.10
C LEU A 79 8.66 -5.07 -2.18
N ALA A 80 9.93 -4.79 -1.87
CA ALA A 80 10.86 -4.15 -2.79
C ALA A 80 11.09 -5.03 -4.03
N GLY A 81 11.00 -4.42 -5.21
CA GLY A 81 11.20 -5.13 -6.48
C GLY A 81 9.97 -5.85 -7.04
N LEU A 82 8.83 -5.82 -6.34
CA LEU A 82 7.57 -6.44 -6.80
C LEU A 82 6.67 -5.48 -7.62
N GLY A 83 7.18 -4.32 -8.02
CA GLY A 83 6.38 -3.27 -8.67
C GLY A 83 5.52 -2.43 -7.72
N VAL A 84 5.61 -2.68 -6.41
CA VAL A 84 4.99 -1.84 -5.38
C VAL A 84 5.65 -0.46 -5.39
N SER A 85 4.82 0.58 -5.56
CA SER A 85 5.24 1.98 -5.65
C SER A 85 5.20 2.68 -4.29
N ALA A 86 4.26 2.30 -3.42
CA ALA A 86 4.08 2.89 -2.10
C ALA A 86 3.49 1.89 -1.10
N VAL A 87 3.49 2.27 0.17
CA VAL A 87 2.86 1.52 1.26
C VAL A 87 1.96 2.43 2.08
N LEU A 88 0.85 1.89 2.57
CA LEU A 88 -0.04 2.57 3.52
C LEU A 88 0.11 1.94 4.90
N VAL A 89 0.60 2.72 5.86
CA VAL A 89 0.87 2.28 7.23
C VAL A 89 0.04 3.08 8.22
N GLY A 90 -0.90 2.42 8.90
CA GLY A 90 -1.73 3.03 9.94
C GLY A 90 -1.35 2.54 11.34
N GLU A 91 -1.72 1.29 11.67
CA GLU A 91 -1.61 0.70 13.01
C GLU A 91 -0.21 0.87 13.65
N ALA A 92 0.86 0.60 12.90
CA ALA A 92 2.22 0.71 13.41
C ALA A 92 2.65 2.16 13.71
N LEU A 93 2.07 3.16 13.02
CA LEU A 93 2.31 4.57 13.32
C LEU A 93 1.47 5.01 14.51
N LEU A 94 0.18 4.65 14.54
CA LEU A 94 -0.77 5.07 15.57
C LEU A 94 -0.46 4.49 16.96
N THR A 95 0.19 3.32 17.01
CA THR A 95 0.59 2.65 18.27
C THR A 95 2.04 2.95 18.67
N SER A 96 2.75 3.80 17.93
CA SER A 96 4.13 4.16 18.24
C SER A 96 4.21 5.30 19.25
N ASP A 97 5.11 5.17 20.24
CA ASP A 97 5.44 6.26 21.17
C ASP A 97 6.11 7.47 20.48
N ASP A 98 6.78 7.24 19.34
CA ASP A 98 7.39 8.28 18.51
C ASP A 98 7.11 8.02 17.02
N VAL A 99 6.00 8.61 16.55
CA VAL A 99 5.56 8.52 15.14
C VAL A 99 6.66 8.95 14.18
N ALA A 100 7.42 10.00 14.51
CA ALA A 100 8.44 10.52 13.62
C ALA A 100 9.62 9.55 13.50
N ALA A 101 10.03 8.93 14.61
CA ALA A 101 11.03 7.85 14.59
C ALA A 101 10.53 6.65 13.79
N LYS A 102 9.26 6.27 13.95
CA LYS A 102 8.71 5.14 13.21
C LYS A 102 8.64 5.39 11.71
N VAL A 103 8.26 6.59 11.28
CA VAL A 103 8.29 6.98 9.87
C VAL A 103 9.72 6.93 9.33
N ARG A 104 10.72 7.42 10.07
CA ARG A 104 12.13 7.36 9.64
C ARG A 104 12.62 5.91 9.51
N GLU A 105 12.33 5.07 10.49
CA GLU A 105 12.64 3.63 10.48
C GLU A 105 12.08 2.97 9.21
N LEU A 106 10.79 3.19 8.91
CA LEU A 106 10.11 2.57 7.77
C LEU A 106 10.57 3.19 6.44
N SER A 107 10.67 4.51 6.33
CA SER A 107 11.11 5.16 5.08
C SER A 107 12.59 4.93 4.74
N GLY A 108 13.37 4.30 5.63
CA GLY A 108 14.80 4.13 5.46
C GLY A 108 15.59 5.45 5.55
N GLN A 109 14.95 6.52 6.04
CA GLN A 109 15.62 7.79 6.29
C GLN A 109 16.45 7.69 7.57
N ALA A 110 17.72 8.09 7.50
CA ALA A 110 18.57 8.16 8.68
C ALA A 110 17.96 9.12 9.72
N VAL A 111 17.99 8.75 11.00
CA VAL A 111 17.70 9.69 12.09
C VAL A 111 18.80 10.75 12.06
N PRO A 112 18.48 12.05 11.93
CA PRO A 112 19.50 13.08 12.06
C PRO A 112 20.12 12.93 13.45
N SER A 113 21.43 12.75 13.52
CA SER A 113 22.15 12.83 14.79
C SER A 113 21.93 14.24 15.33
N VAL A 114 21.06 14.39 16.32
CA VAL A 114 21.07 15.58 17.16
C VAL A 114 22.32 15.42 18.00
N GLY A 115 23.39 16.08 17.57
CA GLY A 115 24.63 16.19 18.33
C GLY A 115 24.38 16.92 19.66
N PRO A 116 25.30 16.80 20.63
CA PRO A 116 25.16 17.38 21.97
C PRO A 116 25.00 18.90 21.95
#